data_AF-A0A7T1HW79-F1
#
_entry.id   AF-A0A7T1HW79-F1
#
_cell.length_a   1.000
_cell.length_b   1.000
_cell.length_c   1.000
_cell.angle_alpha   90.00
_cell.angle_beta   90.00
_cell.angle_gamma   90.00
#
_symmetry.space_group_name_H-M   'P 1'
#
loop_
_entity.id
_entity.type
_entity.pdbx_description
1 polymer ?
#
loop_
_entity_poly.entity_id
_entity_poly.type
_entity_poly.pdbx_seq_one_letter_code
_entity_poly.pdbx_strand_id
1 'polypeptide(L)'
;MNASIPAALLMLLLAGGWWLGRRRPRPFLRSTDTTAVADLNRAQIERMLLRTATPSEEEERDPAATGIMPLRPAATGAVAGVSALPLQRGERRRRLRELHGWMRGSREQRLRALAIARGSSGREVLPLLRLGLRDPDPAVMASAAAAMERFRGRTAADRQLPGVGLKSRRALIQPTGAATPPPRSVLRTR
;
A
#
# COMPACT_ATOMS: atom_id res chain seq x y z
N MET A 1 1.83 61.39 20.50
CA MET A 1 2.56 60.48 19.59
C MET A 1 2.79 59.17 20.35
N ASN A 2 1.87 58.21 20.26
CA ASN A 2 1.82 57.03 21.16
C ASN A 2 1.74 55.70 20.37
N ALA A 3 2.13 55.70 19.10
CA ALA A 3 2.02 54.54 18.20
C ALA A 3 3.04 53.42 18.50
N SER A 4 4.03 53.67 19.35
CA SER A 4 5.12 52.73 19.63
C SER A 4 4.73 51.63 20.64
N ILE A 5 3.80 51.94 21.55
CA ILE A 5 3.33 51.01 22.60
C ILE A 5 2.56 49.80 22.01
N PRO A 6 1.58 49.98 21.10
CA PRO A 6 0.86 48.84 20.54
C PRO A 6 1.76 47.95 19.67
N ALA A 7 2.73 48.53 18.97
CA ALA A 7 3.68 47.78 18.14
C ALA A 7 4.62 46.89 18.99
N ALA A 8 5.11 47.42 20.12
CA ALA A 8 5.96 46.67 21.04
C ALA A 8 5.20 45.49 21.69
N LEU A 9 3.94 45.70 22.08
CA LEU A 9 3.07 44.66 22.61
C LEU A 9 2.80 43.54 21.60
N LEU A 10 2.56 43.89 20.34
CA LEU A 10 2.33 42.91 19.27
C LEU A 10 3.56 42.05 19.03
N MET A 11 4.75 42.67 18.98
CA MET A 11 6.02 41.97 18.83
C MET A 11 6.29 41.03 20.02
N LEU A 12 5.99 41.45 21.25
CA LEU A 12 6.16 40.62 22.44
C LEU A 12 5.22 39.40 22.42
N LEU A 13 3.97 39.58 21.98
CA LEU A 13 3.01 38.49 21.80
C LEU A 13 3.44 37.51 20.71
N LEU A 14 3.92 38.00 19.58
CA LEU A 14 4.42 37.18 18.48
C LEU A 14 5.68 36.40 18.89
N ALA A 15 6.64 37.06 19.53
CA ALA A 15 7.86 36.43 20.02
C ALA A 15 7.56 35.41 21.12
N GLY A 16 6.68 35.75 22.07
CA GLY A 16 6.23 34.86 23.13
C GLY A 16 5.49 33.65 22.58
N GLY A 17 4.56 33.84 21.64
CA GLY A 17 3.84 32.76 20.98
C GLY A 17 4.75 31.85 20.15
N TRP A 18 5.72 32.42 19.43
CA TRP A 18 6.71 31.68 18.67
C TRP A 18 7.66 30.88 19.57
N TRP A 19 8.10 31.48 20.68
CA TRP A 19 8.97 30.82 21.66
C TRP A 19 8.24 29.69 22.40
N LEU A 20 7.00 29.93 22.82
CA LEU A 20 6.19 28.91 23.50
C LEU A 20 5.76 27.78 22.54
N GLY A 21 5.57 28.09 21.25
CA GLY A 21 5.35 27.11 20.19
C GLY A 21 6.57 26.24 19.89
N ARG A 22 7.79 26.80 19.99
CA ARG A 22 9.05 26.04 19.83
C ARG A 22 9.37 25.11 20.99
N ARG A 23 8.88 25.40 22.21
CA ARG A 23 9.21 24.66 23.43
C ARG A 23 8.21 23.54 23.79
N ARG A 24 7.52 22.93 22.82
CA ARG A 24 6.73 21.70 23.07
C ARG A 24 7.45 20.43 22.57
N PRO A 25 8.50 19.92 23.25
CA PRO A 25 8.82 18.50 23.14
C PRO A 25 7.71 17.74 23.90
N ARG A 26 6.83 17.04 23.18
CA ARG A 26 5.89 16.10 23.80
C ARG A 26 6.71 14.94 24.39
N PRO A 27 6.84 14.77 25.72
CA PRO A 27 7.68 13.75 26.29
C PRO A 27 6.84 12.50 26.57
N PHE A 28 6.22 11.90 25.54
CA PHE A 28 5.32 10.76 25.76
C PHE A 28 5.28 9.74 24.61
N LEU A 29 6.45 9.39 24.04
CA LEU A 29 6.67 8.10 23.37
C LEU A 29 8.16 7.72 23.51
N ARG A 30 8.59 7.44 24.75
CA ARG A 30 9.96 7.02 25.10
C ARG A 30 10.17 5.50 24.99
N SER A 31 9.45 4.84 24.08
CA SER A 31 9.65 3.45 23.71
C SER A 31 9.31 3.26 22.23
N THR A 32 10.10 3.86 21.37
CA THR A 32 10.32 3.28 20.06
C THR A 32 11.82 3.14 19.99
N ASP A 33 12.28 1.92 20.20
CA ASP A 33 13.68 1.53 20.24
C ASP A 33 14.35 1.93 18.92
N THR A 34 14.84 3.15 18.86
CA THR A 34 15.70 3.62 17.77
C THR A 34 16.96 2.76 17.67
N THR A 35 17.36 2.17 18.80
CA THR A 35 18.38 1.12 18.90
C THR A 35 17.95 -0.17 18.20
N ALA A 36 16.75 -0.71 18.44
CA ALA A 36 16.28 -1.91 17.75
C ALA A 36 16.14 -1.71 16.23
N VAL A 37 15.76 -0.51 15.78
CA VAL A 37 15.73 -0.17 14.35
C VAL A 37 17.14 -0.08 13.77
N ALA A 38 18.09 0.50 14.51
CA ALA A 38 19.49 0.57 14.09
C ALA A 38 20.15 -0.82 14.03
N ASP A 39 19.86 -1.69 14.99
CA ASP A 39 20.38 -3.06 15.03
C ASP A 39 19.76 -3.92 13.92
N LEU A 40 18.48 -3.73 13.61
CA LEU A 40 17.86 -4.37 12.45
C LEU A 40 18.49 -3.90 11.14
N ASN A 41 18.79 -2.60 11.00
CA ASN A 41 19.44 -2.05 9.82
C ASN A 41 20.88 -2.62 9.67
N ARG A 42 21.64 -2.67 10.77
CA ARG A 42 22.97 -3.30 10.80
C ARG A 42 22.91 -4.78 10.38
N ALA A 43 21.97 -5.54 10.92
CA ALA A 43 21.78 -6.95 10.57
C ALA A 43 21.35 -7.15 9.10
N GLN A 44 20.64 -6.20 8.50
CA GLN A 44 20.29 -6.24 7.07
C GLN A 44 21.50 -5.97 6.18
N ILE A 45 22.36 -5.01 6.55
CA ILE A 45 23.60 -4.71 5.81
C ILE A 45 24.54 -5.92 5.87
N GLU A 46 24.69 -6.54 7.04
CA GLU A 46 25.53 -7.73 7.21
C GLU A 46 25.06 -8.90 6.34
N ARG A 47 23.75 -9.16 6.27
CA ARG A 47 23.18 -10.20 5.38
C ARG A 47 23.37 -9.90 3.90
N MET A 48 23.33 -8.62 3.50
CA MET A 48 23.60 -8.24 2.12
C MET A 48 25.06 -8.48 1.75
N LEU A 49 26.00 -8.11 2.63
CA LEU A 49 27.44 -8.31 2.41
C LEU A 49 27.81 -9.80 2.34
N LEU A 50 27.27 -10.64 3.23
CA LEU A 50 27.48 -12.09 3.22
C LEU A 50 26.91 -12.76 1.95
N ARG A 51 25.78 -12.28 1.44
CA ARG A 51 25.17 -12.80 0.21
C ARG A 51 25.93 -12.39 -1.05
N THR A 52 26.61 -11.25 -1.04
CA THR A 52 27.48 -10.81 -2.15
C THR A 52 28.87 -11.43 -2.11
N ALA A 53 29.28 -11.99 -0.97
CA ALA A 53 30.60 -12.61 -0.78
C ALA A 53 30.67 -14.09 -1.22
N THR A 54 29.61 -14.64 -1.81
CA THR A 54 29.63 -15.99 -2.40
C THR A 54 29.37 -15.94 -3.91
N PRO A 55 30.36 -15.58 -4.74
CA PRO A 55 30.44 -16.10 -6.09
C PRO A 55 30.86 -17.57 -6.02
N SER A 56 30.05 -18.44 -6.64
CA SER A 56 30.32 -19.85 -6.88
C SER A 56 31.72 -20.07 -7.47
N GLU A 57 32.57 -20.83 -6.79
CA GLU A 57 33.72 -21.51 -7.39
C GLU A 57 33.31 -22.96 -7.72
N GLU A 58 32.50 -23.15 -8.76
CA GLU A 58 32.39 -24.46 -9.43
C GLU A 58 32.10 -24.22 -10.92
N GLU A 59 33.14 -23.92 -11.70
CA GLU A 59 33.11 -24.02 -13.16
C GLU A 59 34.49 -24.47 -13.65
N GLU A 60 34.82 -25.74 -13.39
CA GLU A 60 35.83 -26.46 -14.18
C GLU A 60 35.12 -27.20 -15.31
N ARG A 61 35.52 -26.81 -16.50
CA ARG A 61 34.90 -27.06 -17.80
C ARG A 61 35.84 -27.98 -18.56
N ASP A 62 35.36 -29.08 -19.11
CA ASP A 62 35.94 -29.62 -20.34
C ASP A 62 34.85 -30.24 -21.26
N PRO A 63 34.99 -30.13 -22.59
CA PRO A 63 33.86 -30.17 -23.53
C PRO A 63 33.73 -31.52 -24.25
N ALA A 64 32.50 -32.02 -24.38
CA ALA A 64 32.18 -32.99 -25.42
C ALA A 64 30.71 -32.97 -25.83
N ALA A 65 30.51 -32.68 -27.12
CA ALA A 65 29.53 -33.29 -28.02
C ALA A 65 28.01 -33.05 -27.81
N THR A 66 27.50 -32.21 -28.71
CA THR A 66 26.44 -32.58 -29.68
C THR A 66 24.99 -32.66 -29.21
N GLY A 67 24.21 -31.68 -29.70
CA GLY A 67 22.83 -31.82 -30.24
C GLY A 67 21.76 -32.33 -29.26
N ILE A 68 20.66 -31.65 -29.00
CA ILE A 68 19.70 -31.04 -29.92
C ILE A 68 18.83 -30.14 -29.04
N MET A 69 18.58 -28.88 -29.39
CA MET A 69 17.40 -28.19 -28.85
C MET A 69 16.73 -27.32 -29.92
N PRO A 70 15.43 -27.54 -30.18
CA PRO A 70 14.71 -26.87 -31.26
C PRO A 70 14.32 -25.44 -30.88
N LEU A 71 14.25 -24.59 -31.92
CA LEU A 71 13.64 -23.27 -31.90
C LEU A 71 12.24 -23.29 -31.26
N ARG A 72 11.96 -22.34 -30.36
CA ARG A 72 10.60 -21.96 -29.96
C ARG A 72 10.50 -20.43 -29.84
N PRO A 73 9.40 -19.80 -30.33
CA PRO A 73 9.44 -18.45 -30.87
C PRO A 73 9.18 -17.36 -29.81
N ALA A 74 9.56 -16.14 -30.18
CA ALA A 74 9.23 -14.91 -29.49
C ALA A 74 7.71 -14.75 -29.28
N ALA A 75 7.31 -14.51 -28.03
CA ALA A 75 6.04 -13.92 -27.67
C ALA A 75 6.25 -12.98 -26.46
N THR A 76 6.42 -11.70 -26.80
CA THR A 76 5.76 -10.53 -26.22
C THR A 76 5.11 -10.71 -24.84
N GLY A 77 5.53 -9.91 -23.85
CA GLY A 77 4.63 -9.50 -22.76
C GLY A 77 5.12 -9.58 -21.32
N ALA A 78 6.40 -9.80 -21.04
CA ALA A 78 6.93 -9.67 -19.67
C ALA A 78 7.48 -8.25 -19.45
N VAL A 79 6.58 -7.26 -19.34
CA VAL A 79 6.99 -5.98 -18.76
C VAL A 79 7.30 -6.24 -17.30
N ALA A 80 8.60 -6.21 -17.00
CA ALA A 80 9.19 -6.34 -15.69
C ALA A 80 8.27 -5.74 -14.62
N GLY A 81 7.80 -6.60 -13.73
CA GLY A 81 7.29 -6.17 -12.44
C GLY A 81 8.42 -5.39 -11.76
N VAL A 82 8.34 -4.06 -11.86
CA VAL A 82 9.12 -3.17 -11.02
C VAL A 82 8.71 -3.52 -9.61
N SER A 83 9.53 -4.34 -8.95
CA SER A 83 9.48 -4.59 -7.52
C SER A 83 9.66 -3.25 -6.82
N ALA A 84 8.54 -2.54 -6.66
CA ALA A 84 8.48 -1.31 -5.90
C ALA A 84 8.66 -1.71 -4.45
N LEU A 85 9.92 -1.72 -4.01
CA LEU A 85 10.27 -1.66 -2.59
C LEU A 85 9.31 -0.68 -1.92
N PRO A 86 8.65 -1.06 -0.82
CA PRO A 86 7.66 -0.20 -0.20
C PRO A 86 8.35 1.09 0.23
N LEU A 87 8.11 2.20 -0.49
CA LEU A 87 8.69 3.50 -0.15
C LEU A 87 8.50 3.74 1.35
N GLN A 88 9.54 4.22 2.02
CA GLN A 88 9.44 4.56 3.43
C GLN A 88 8.32 5.60 3.61
N ARG A 89 7.58 5.54 4.72
CA ARG A 89 6.44 6.46 4.97
C ARG A 89 6.80 7.94 4.79
N GLY A 90 8.04 8.32 5.11
CA GLY A 90 8.55 9.68 4.93
C GLY A 90 8.62 10.11 3.47
N GLU A 91 9.15 9.25 2.60
CA GLU A 91 9.27 9.50 1.16
C GLU A 91 7.91 9.61 0.49
N ARG A 92 6.95 8.75 0.85
CA ARG A 92 5.57 8.84 0.34
C ARG A 92 4.95 10.19 0.66
N ARG A 93 5.10 10.65 1.91
CA ARG A 93 4.59 11.97 2.34
C ARG A 93 5.27 13.11 1.59
N ARG A 94 6.58 13.03 1.37
CA ARG A 94 7.32 14.04 0.59
C ARG A 94 6.80 14.08 -0.85
N ARG A 95 6.69 12.92 -1.51
CA ARG A 95 6.18 12.81 -2.88
C ARG A 95 4.76 13.35 -3.01
N LEU A 96 3.88 13.04 -2.04
CA LEU A 96 2.52 13.60 -2.03
C LEU A 96 2.51 15.14 -1.92
N ARG A 97 3.40 15.73 -1.12
CA ARG A 97 3.54 17.20 -1.04
C ARG A 97 4.02 17.80 -2.36
N GLU A 98 4.98 17.16 -3.02
CA GLU A 98 5.47 17.59 -4.34
C GLU A 98 4.35 17.55 -5.38
N LEU A 99 3.56 16.47 -5.42
CA LEU A 99 2.38 16.36 -6.30
C LEU A 99 1.31 17.42 -5.99
N HIS A 100 1.08 17.72 -4.70
CA HIS A 100 0.22 18.83 -4.30
C HIS A 100 0.75 20.19 -4.78
N GLY A 101 2.07 20.37 -4.82
CA GLY A 101 2.70 21.56 -5.40
C GLY A 101 2.42 21.67 -6.90
N TRP A 102 2.55 20.57 -7.63
CA TRP A 102 2.29 20.52 -9.08
C TRP A 102 0.83 20.84 -9.44
N MET A 103 -0.13 20.54 -8.56
CA MET A 103 -1.53 20.92 -8.74
C MET A 103 -1.78 22.44 -8.74
N ARG A 104 -0.81 23.26 -8.34
CA ARG A 104 -0.89 24.73 -8.42
C ARG A 104 -0.24 25.30 -9.68
N GLY A 105 0.39 24.45 -10.47
CA GLY A 105 1.17 24.84 -11.62
C GLY A 105 0.39 24.84 -12.92
N SER A 106 1.12 24.70 -14.02
CA SER A 106 0.56 24.65 -15.38
C SER A 106 -0.38 23.46 -15.57
N ARG A 107 -1.26 23.54 -16.56
CA ARG A 107 -2.18 22.46 -16.95
C ARG A 107 -1.47 21.11 -17.05
N GLU A 108 -0.32 21.07 -17.71
CA GLU A 108 0.47 19.84 -17.85
C GLU A 108 0.99 19.30 -16.51
N GLN A 109 1.43 20.16 -15.61
CA GLN A 109 1.90 19.75 -14.29
C GLN A 109 0.76 19.13 -13.48
N ARG A 110 -0.45 19.70 -13.54
CA ARG A 110 -1.65 19.14 -12.89
C ARG A 110 -2.00 17.78 -13.47
N LEU A 111 -2.02 17.64 -14.80
CA LEU A 111 -2.28 16.36 -15.48
C LEU A 111 -1.22 15.29 -15.13
N ARG A 112 0.07 15.66 -15.13
CA ARG A 112 1.16 14.75 -14.73
C ARG A 112 1.02 14.33 -13.26
N ALA A 113 0.65 15.24 -12.37
CA ALA A 113 0.42 14.91 -10.97
C ALA A 113 -0.70 13.88 -10.79
N LEU A 114 -1.81 14.06 -11.51
CA LEU A 114 -2.93 13.11 -11.49
C LEU A 114 -2.57 11.76 -12.13
N ALA A 115 -1.76 11.74 -13.19
CA ALA A 115 -1.27 10.51 -13.80
C ALA A 115 -0.41 9.68 -12.81
N ILE A 116 0.51 10.34 -12.10
CA ILE A 116 1.32 9.68 -11.06
C ILE A 116 0.45 9.22 -9.89
N ALA A 117 -0.51 10.05 -9.47
CA ALA A 117 -1.46 9.70 -8.44
C ALA A 117 -2.32 8.50 -8.88
N ARG A 118 -2.63 8.36 -10.17
CA ARG A 118 -3.40 7.24 -10.71
C ARG A 118 -2.68 5.89 -10.50
N GLY A 119 -1.35 5.86 -10.57
CA GLY A 119 -0.55 4.67 -10.28
C GLY A 119 -0.45 4.30 -8.79
N SER A 120 -0.86 5.19 -7.88
CA SER A 120 -0.73 4.99 -6.44
C SER A 120 -1.97 4.30 -5.84
N SER A 121 -1.78 3.21 -5.11
CA SER A 121 -2.86 2.38 -4.53
C SER A 121 -3.40 2.86 -3.17
N GLY A 122 -2.72 3.79 -2.50
CA GLY A 122 -3.06 4.24 -1.15
C GLY A 122 -4.25 5.23 -1.09
N ARG A 123 -5.00 5.24 0.02
CA ARG A 123 -6.04 6.26 0.28
C ARG A 123 -5.48 7.67 0.49
N GLU A 124 -4.18 7.77 0.72
CA GLU A 124 -3.43 9.02 0.89
C GLU A 124 -3.45 9.94 -0.34
N VAL A 125 -3.74 9.41 -1.55
CA VAL A 125 -3.92 10.25 -2.76
C VAL A 125 -5.33 10.82 -2.91
N LEU A 126 -6.31 10.40 -2.10
CA LEU A 126 -7.69 10.88 -2.22
C LEU A 126 -7.83 12.42 -2.11
N PRO A 127 -7.14 13.12 -1.20
CA PRO A 127 -7.22 14.58 -1.13
C PRO A 127 -6.74 15.26 -2.41
N LEU A 128 -5.67 14.76 -3.03
CA LEU A 128 -5.12 15.26 -4.30
C LEU A 128 -6.12 15.06 -5.45
N LEU A 129 -6.71 13.88 -5.54
CA LEU A 129 -7.71 13.58 -6.58
C LEU A 129 -9.00 14.39 -6.39
N ARG A 130 -9.45 14.60 -5.14
CA ARG A 130 -10.59 15.49 -4.82
C ARG A 130 -10.31 16.94 -5.20
N LEU A 131 -9.06 17.39 -5.12
CA LEU A 131 -8.66 18.70 -5.59
C LEU A 131 -8.80 18.78 -7.12
N GLY A 132 -8.35 17.78 -7.86
CA GLY A 132 -8.48 17.72 -9.32
C GLY A 132 -9.94 17.70 -9.81
N LEU A 133 -10.86 17.13 -9.06
CA LEU A 133 -12.31 17.18 -9.36
C LEU A 133 -12.91 18.60 -9.28
N ARG A 134 -12.21 19.54 -8.64
CA ARG A 134 -12.62 20.94 -8.49
C ARG A 134 -11.82 21.87 -9.40
N ASP A 135 -11.00 21.31 -10.30
CA ASP A 135 -10.17 22.10 -11.21
C ASP A 135 -11.05 22.82 -12.25
N PRO A 136 -10.75 24.07 -12.63
CA PRO A 136 -11.47 24.77 -13.69
C PRO A 136 -11.24 24.16 -15.08
N ASP A 137 -10.14 23.43 -15.30
CA ASP A 137 -9.89 22.78 -16.59
C ASP A 137 -10.62 21.43 -16.67
N PRO A 138 -11.53 21.25 -17.66
CA PRO A 138 -12.28 20.01 -17.81
C PRO A 138 -11.38 18.78 -18.05
N ALA A 139 -10.21 18.95 -18.67
CA ALA A 139 -9.30 17.83 -18.91
C ALA A 139 -8.68 17.31 -17.60
N VAL A 140 -8.35 18.21 -16.68
CA VAL A 140 -7.83 17.87 -15.34
C VAL A 140 -8.92 17.19 -14.52
N MET A 141 -10.13 17.74 -14.55
CA MET A 141 -11.29 17.16 -13.88
C MET A 141 -11.60 15.74 -14.37
N ALA A 142 -11.62 15.52 -15.68
CA ALA A 142 -11.86 14.20 -16.28
C ALA A 142 -10.77 13.18 -15.87
N SER A 143 -9.51 13.60 -15.86
CA SER A 143 -8.39 12.77 -15.39
C SER A 143 -8.54 12.38 -13.91
N ALA A 144 -8.95 13.33 -13.06
CA ALA A 144 -9.20 13.08 -11.64
C ALA A 144 -10.38 12.12 -11.41
N ALA A 145 -11.46 12.27 -12.19
CA ALA A 145 -12.61 11.37 -12.15
C ALA A 145 -12.22 9.94 -12.54
N ALA A 146 -11.46 9.76 -13.62
CA ALA A 146 -10.95 8.46 -14.04
C ALA A 146 -10.06 7.81 -12.95
N ALA A 147 -9.24 8.60 -12.26
CA ALA A 147 -8.42 8.10 -11.16
C ALA A 147 -9.24 7.74 -9.89
N MET A 148 -10.44 8.30 -9.73
CA MET A 148 -11.33 8.02 -8.59
C MET A 148 -12.10 6.71 -8.71
N GLU A 149 -12.28 6.17 -9.92
CA GLU A 149 -13.04 4.92 -10.17
C GLU A 149 -12.59 3.76 -9.28
N ARG A 150 -11.28 3.57 -9.10
CA ARG A 150 -10.72 2.49 -8.27
C ARG A 150 -11.07 2.57 -6.78
N PHE A 151 -11.51 3.73 -6.31
CA PHE A 151 -11.89 3.96 -4.91
C PHE A 151 -13.39 3.82 -4.68
N ARG A 152 -14.18 3.64 -5.75
CA ARG A 152 -15.60 3.32 -5.65
C ARG A 152 -15.77 1.85 -5.25
N GLY A 153 -16.83 1.55 -4.49
CA GLY A 153 -17.22 0.17 -4.15
C GLY A 153 -16.41 -0.55 -3.06
N ARG A 154 -15.29 0.00 -2.55
CA ARG A 154 -14.58 -0.57 -1.39
C ARG A 154 -15.25 -0.16 -0.08
N THR A 155 -16.39 -0.76 0.23
CA THR A 155 -17.03 -0.70 1.56
C THR A 155 -16.04 -1.17 2.62
N ALA A 156 -16.13 -0.59 3.82
CA ALA A 156 -15.29 -0.97 4.96
C ALA A 156 -15.40 -2.47 5.33
N ALA A 157 -16.37 -3.20 4.78
CA ALA A 157 -16.54 -4.64 4.94
C ALA A 157 -15.37 -5.47 4.35
N ASP A 158 -14.73 -4.99 3.28
CA ASP A 158 -13.55 -5.66 2.69
C ASP A 158 -12.26 -5.42 3.52
N ARG A 159 -12.38 -4.68 4.63
CA ARG A 159 -11.28 -4.33 5.53
C ARG A 159 -11.11 -5.30 6.70
N GLN A 160 -12.06 -6.20 6.90
CA GLN A 160 -12.08 -7.13 8.01
C GLN A 160 -12.18 -8.54 7.44
N LEU A 161 -11.04 -9.10 7.04
CA LEU A 161 -10.68 -10.53 7.11
C LEU A 161 -9.31 -10.77 6.43
N PRO A 162 -8.21 -10.47 7.13
CA PRO A 162 -7.07 -11.37 7.12
C PRO A 162 -7.09 -12.13 8.46
N GLY A 163 -7.58 -13.38 8.44
CA GLY A 163 -7.30 -14.32 9.53
C GLY A 163 -8.43 -14.69 10.49
N VAL A 164 -9.68 -14.86 10.03
CA VAL A 164 -10.58 -15.80 10.72
C VAL A 164 -10.77 -16.98 9.79
N GLY A 165 -10.08 -18.08 10.12
CA GLY A 165 -10.34 -19.36 9.50
C GLY A 165 -11.82 -19.66 9.65
N LEU A 166 -12.51 -19.83 8.51
CA LEU A 166 -13.80 -20.49 8.44
C LEU A 166 -13.59 -21.98 8.78
N LYS A 167 -13.25 -22.25 10.04
CA LYS A 167 -13.48 -23.56 10.65
C LYS A 167 -14.93 -23.56 11.12
N SER A 168 -15.64 -24.57 10.66
CA SER A 168 -16.91 -25.05 11.22
C SER A 168 -18.10 -24.10 11.12
N ARG A 169 -18.99 -24.41 10.19
CA ARG A 169 -20.30 -24.99 10.51
C ARG A 169 -21.07 -25.24 9.21
N ARG A 170 -20.70 -26.29 8.48
CA ARG A 170 -21.71 -27.00 7.70
C ARG A 170 -21.97 -28.32 8.39
N ALA A 171 -23.13 -28.30 9.05
CA ALA A 171 -23.70 -29.34 9.87
C ALA A 171 -23.40 -30.73 9.33
N LEU A 172 -22.78 -31.51 10.22
CA LEU A 172 -22.87 -32.95 10.28
C LEU A 172 -24.36 -33.31 10.38
N ILE A 173 -25.01 -33.59 9.25
CA ILE A 173 -26.25 -34.38 9.24
C ILE A 173 -25.85 -35.73 8.66
N GLN A 174 -25.33 -36.59 9.53
CA GLN A 174 -25.45 -38.03 9.35
C GLN A 174 -26.26 -38.56 10.54
N PRO A 175 -27.52 -38.96 10.33
CA PRO A 175 -28.07 -40.09 11.02
C PRO A 175 -27.79 -41.34 10.18
N THR A 176 -26.80 -42.08 10.65
CA THR A 176 -26.63 -43.52 10.47
C THR A 176 -27.94 -44.29 10.60
N GLY A 177 -28.14 -45.25 9.69
CA GLY A 177 -28.61 -46.58 10.08
C GLY A 177 -30.12 -46.85 10.03
N ALA A 178 -30.47 -47.68 9.05
CA ALA A 178 -31.36 -48.84 9.16
C ALA A 178 -32.83 -48.61 9.57
N ALA A 179 -33.74 -48.89 8.64
CA ALA A 179 -34.48 -50.16 8.64
C ALA A 179 -35.52 -50.15 7.51
N THR A 180 -35.33 -51.03 6.54
CA THR A 180 -36.39 -51.50 5.64
C THR A 180 -37.20 -52.56 6.39
N PRO A 181 -38.50 -52.36 6.65
CA PRO A 181 -39.39 -53.48 6.92
C PRO A 181 -40.07 -53.96 5.63
N PRO A 182 -40.31 -55.28 5.49
CA PRO A 182 -40.80 -55.93 4.27
C PRO A 182 -42.31 -55.75 4.03
N PRO A 183 -42.82 -56.04 2.81
CA PRO A 183 -44.25 -56.03 2.53
C PRO A 183 -44.96 -57.19 3.26
N ARG A 184 -45.93 -56.84 4.13
CA ARG A 184 -46.90 -57.81 4.65
C ARG A 184 -48.10 -57.90 3.71
N SER A 185 -47.99 -58.78 2.73
CA SER A 185 -49.15 -59.51 2.21
C SER A 185 -49.61 -60.56 3.23
N VAL A 186 -50.92 -60.83 3.22
CA VAL A 186 -51.60 -62.12 3.50
C VAL A 186 -52.71 -62.01 4.56
N LEU A 187 -53.97 -62.06 4.07
CA LEU A 187 -55.20 -62.76 4.54
C LEU A 187 -55.67 -62.47 6.00
N ARG A 188 -56.96 -62.34 6.35
CA ARG A 188 -58.13 -63.16 5.97
C ARG A 188 -59.38 -62.61 6.72
N THR A 189 -60.57 -62.74 6.11
CA THR A 189 -61.92 -62.92 6.74
C THR A 189 -62.49 -61.77 7.61
N ARG A 190 -63.73 -61.32 7.43
CA ARG A 190 -65.00 -62.04 7.26
C ARG A 190 -65.96 -61.29 6.34
#